data_AF-A0A841HXB3-F1
#
_entry.id   AF-A0A841HXB3-F1
#
_cell.length_a   1.000
_cell.length_b   1.000
_cell.length_c   1.000
_cell.angle_alpha   90.00
_cell.angle_beta   90.00
_cell.angle_gamma   90.00
#
_symmetry.space_group_name_H-M   'P 1'
#
loop_
_entity.id
_entity.type
_entity.pdbx_description
1 polymer ?
#
loop_
_entity_poly.entity_id
_entity_poly.type
_entity_poly.pdbx_seq_one_letter_code
_entity_poly.pdbx_strand_id
1 'polypeptide(L)'
;MQSRNILDLYRSRPDPTLLFEALCRLNPERFRLRLEGGYLLLSHLPGRSLVVASARRLRQAQRLRTFLHYGLADHGWLPHLEEHEDGTVTATVLDAHADVPHPLGSATLPHDHGALEASTAALALAYLAALEAQPPCAPPPHEQVARS
;
A
#
# COMPACT_ATOMS: atom_id res chain seq x y z
N MET A 1 -12.47 10.63 -3.88
CA MET A 1 -13.69 10.21 -3.12
C MET A 1 -13.66 8.72 -2.72
N GLN A 2 -12.74 7.88 -3.24
CA GLN A 2 -12.69 6.44 -2.96
C GLN A 2 -11.76 6.04 -1.78
N SER A 3 -10.66 6.76 -1.51
CA SER A 3 -9.75 6.52 -0.37
C SER A 3 -10.41 6.59 1.01
N ARG A 4 -11.28 7.60 1.23
CA ARG A 4 -12.04 7.72 2.49
C ARG A 4 -12.85 6.46 2.80
N ASN A 5 -13.44 5.83 1.78
CA ASN A 5 -14.28 4.65 1.94
C ASN A 5 -13.46 3.41 2.38
N ILE A 6 -12.24 3.23 1.84
CA ILE A 6 -11.34 2.13 2.23
C ILE A 6 -10.84 2.31 3.66
N LEU A 7 -10.57 3.54 4.08
CA LEU A 7 -10.08 3.86 5.42
C LEU A 7 -11.17 3.59 6.49
N ASP A 8 -12.41 3.97 6.20
CA ASP A 8 -13.57 3.66 7.04
C ASP A 8 -13.89 2.15 7.05
N LEU A 9 -13.72 1.48 5.91
CA LEU A 9 -13.91 0.02 5.80
C LEU A 9 -12.84 -0.76 6.58
N TYR A 10 -11.58 -0.33 6.54
CA TYR A 10 -10.51 -0.95 7.33
C TYR A 10 -10.70 -0.72 8.83
N ARG A 11 -11.12 0.48 9.24
CA ARG A 11 -11.43 0.79 10.65
C ARG A 11 -12.58 -0.05 11.20
N SER A 12 -13.61 -0.29 10.39
CA SER A 12 -14.73 -1.15 10.77
C SER A 12 -14.40 -2.65 10.67
N ARG A 13 -13.46 -3.02 9.80
CA ARG A 13 -13.00 -4.40 9.63
C ARG A 13 -11.50 -4.44 9.30
N PRO A 14 -10.62 -4.72 10.29
CA PRO A 14 -9.16 -4.75 10.12
C PRO A 14 -8.72 -6.04 9.41
N ASP A 15 -9.05 -6.14 8.14
CA ASP A 15 -8.74 -7.28 7.28
C ASP A 15 -7.69 -6.83 6.25
N PRO A 16 -6.44 -7.35 6.30
CA PRO A 16 -5.39 -6.99 5.34
C PRO A 16 -5.82 -7.22 3.87
N THR A 17 -6.75 -8.14 3.63
CA THR A 17 -7.33 -8.41 2.30
C THR A 17 -7.97 -7.16 1.68
N LEU A 18 -8.63 -6.32 2.49
CA LEU A 18 -9.25 -5.08 2.03
C LEU A 18 -8.21 -4.06 1.55
N LEU A 19 -7.05 -4.01 2.20
CA LEU A 19 -5.93 -3.15 1.81
C LEU A 19 -5.31 -3.63 0.50
N PHE A 20 -5.19 -4.94 0.31
CA PHE A 20 -4.74 -5.54 -0.95
C PHE A 20 -5.69 -5.23 -2.12
N GLU A 21 -7.00 -5.35 -1.90
CA GLU A 21 -8.01 -4.98 -2.91
C GLU A 21 -7.96 -3.49 -3.26
N ALA A 22 -7.79 -2.63 -2.26
CA ALA A 22 -7.64 -1.19 -2.45
C ALA A 22 -6.43 -0.83 -3.33
N LEU A 23 -5.26 -1.44 -3.05
CA LEU A 23 -4.05 -1.26 -3.85
C LEU A 23 -4.27 -1.63 -5.32
N CYS A 24 -4.97 -2.73 -5.58
CA CYS A 24 -5.29 -3.17 -6.94
C CYS A 24 -6.24 -2.22 -7.66
N ARG A 25 -7.24 -1.68 -6.96
CA ARG A 25 -8.21 -0.76 -7.56
C ARG A 25 -7.60 0.59 -7.89
N LEU A 26 -6.72 1.10 -7.03
CA LEU A 26 -6.14 2.44 -7.19
C LEU A 26 -4.95 2.45 -8.16
N ASN A 27 -4.26 1.32 -8.35
CA ASN A 27 -3.15 1.24 -9.29
C ASN A 27 -3.12 -0.11 -10.05
N PRO A 28 -4.12 -0.37 -10.90
CA PRO A 28 -4.31 -1.66 -11.58
C PRO A 28 -3.21 -2.00 -12.60
N GLU A 29 -2.46 -0.99 -13.04
CA GLU A 29 -1.31 -1.15 -13.94
C GLU A 29 -0.09 -1.73 -13.22
N ARG A 30 0.02 -1.50 -11.91
CA ARG A 30 1.14 -1.98 -11.08
C ARG A 30 0.75 -3.16 -10.21
N PHE A 31 -0.49 -3.17 -9.71
CA PHE A 31 -0.99 -4.16 -8.78
C PHE A 31 -2.11 -4.99 -9.38
N ARG A 32 -1.95 -6.30 -9.37
CA ARG A 32 -2.99 -7.24 -9.83
C ARG A 32 -3.34 -8.26 -8.76
N LEU A 33 -4.61 -8.31 -8.41
CA LEU A 33 -5.18 -9.40 -7.61
C LEU A 33 -5.58 -10.54 -8.54
N ARG A 34 -5.15 -11.76 -8.27
CA ARG A 34 -5.54 -12.96 -9.04
C ARG A 34 -5.91 -14.09 -8.10
N LEU A 35 -6.86 -14.93 -8.50
CA LEU A 35 -7.13 -16.19 -7.83
C LEU A 35 -6.46 -17.30 -8.64
N GLU A 36 -5.53 -18.02 -8.02
CA GLU A 36 -4.80 -19.12 -8.66
C GLU A 36 -4.72 -20.30 -7.70
N GLY A 37 -5.26 -21.46 -8.11
CA GLY A 37 -5.24 -22.67 -7.29
C GLY A 37 -5.94 -22.53 -5.91
N GLY A 38 -6.94 -21.65 -5.78
CA GLY A 38 -7.60 -21.35 -4.51
C GLY A 38 -6.89 -20.32 -3.63
N TYR A 39 -5.79 -19.75 -4.12
CA TYR A 39 -5.04 -18.69 -3.44
C TYR A 39 -5.32 -17.34 -4.08
N LEU A 40 -5.58 -16.33 -3.26
CA LEU A 40 -5.54 -14.93 -3.68
C LEU A 40 -4.06 -14.51 -3.77
N LEU A 41 -3.64 -14.00 -4.91
CA LEU A 41 -2.30 -13.52 -5.21
C LEU A 41 -2.35 -12.02 -5.48
N LEU A 42 -1.42 -11.23 -4.93
CA LEU A 42 -1.16 -9.85 -5.30
C LEU A 42 0.15 -9.77 -6.08
N SER A 43 0.12 -9.30 -7.31
CA SER A 43 1.33 -9.14 -8.13
C SER A 43 1.73 -7.67 -8.26
N HIS A 44 3.01 -7.34 -8.02
CA HIS A 44 3.66 -6.10 -8.45
C HIS A 44 4.30 -6.32 -9.82
N LEU A 45 4.06 -5.43 -10.78
CA LEU A 45 4.78 -5.45 -12.05
C LEU A 45 6.14 -4.73 -11.90
N PRO A 46 7.25 -5.34 -12.39
CA PRO A 46 7.29 -6.44 -13.35
C PRO A 46 7.64 -7.79 -12.70
N GLY A 47 6.66 -8.49 -12.13
CA GLY A 47 6.71 -9.95 -11.96
C GLY A 47 6.80 -10.51 -10.53
N ARG A 48 6.70 -9.68 -9.48
CA ARG A 48 6.72 -10.18 -8.09
C ARG A 48 5.30 -10.47 -7.61
N SER A 49 4.99 -11.75 -7.37
CA SER A 49 3.68 -12.17 -6.86
C SER A 49 3.74 -12.55 -5.38
N LEU A 50 2.78 -12.06 -4.61
CA LEU A 50 2.60 -12.32 -3.19
C LEU A 50 1.35 -13.17 -2.99
N VAL A 51 1.46 -14.31 -2.31
CA VAL A 51 0.27 -15.07 -1.89
C VAL A 51 -0.40 -14.36 -0.71
N VAL A 52 -1.58 -13.79 -0.98
CA VAL A 52 -2.45 -13.04 -0.07
C VAL A 52 -3.38 -13.96 0.73
N ALA A 53 -3.94 -15.02 0.15
CA ALA A 53 -4.79 -15.95 0.90
C ALA A 53 -3.95 -17.05 1.56
N SER A 54 -3.55 -16.88 2.82
CA SER A 54 -3.13 -18.02 3.65
C SER A 54 -3.75 -17.87 5.03
N ALA A 55 -4.05 -18.99 5.69
CA ALA A 55 -4.92 -19.10 6.87
C ALA A 55 -4.46 -18.39 8.16
N ARG A 56 -3.46 -17.49 8.14
CA ARG A 56 -3.01 -16.73 9.33
C ARG A 56 -2.73 -15.27 9.02
N ARG A 57 -3.52 -14.38 9.64
CA ARG A 57 -3.44 -12.91 9.53
C ARG A 57 -2.03 -12.35 9.71
N LEU A 58 -1.29 -12.82 10.72
CA LEU A 58 0.09 -12.37 10.97
C LEU A 58 1.02 -12.58 9.76
N ARG A 59 0.92 -13.73 9.08
CA ARG A 59 1.72 -14.00 7.87
C ARG A 59 1.29 -13.13 6.69
N GLN A 60 0.00 -12.80 6.59
CA GLN A 60 -0.50 -11.87 5.58
C GLN A 60 0.03 -10.45 5.83
N ALA A 61 0.06 -10.00 7.09
CA ALA A 61 0.61 -8.70 7.48
C ALA A 61 2.11 -8.59 7.17
N GLN A 62 2.92 -9.58 7.57
CA GLN A 62 4.37 -9.62 7.23
C GLN A 62 4.61 -9.53 5.73
N ARG A 63 3.87 -10.33 4.97
CA ARG A 63 3.96 -10.38 3.50
C ARG A 63 3.57 -9.07 2.85
N LEU A 64 2.44 -8.47 3.27
CA LEU A 64 2.01 -7.16 2.80
C LEU A 64 3.07 -6.11 3.10
N ARG A 65 3.63 -6.10 4.32
CA ARG A 65 4.66 -5.14 4.72
C ARG A 65 5.88 -5.24 3.82
N THR A 66 6.45 -6.43 3.62
CA THR A 66 7.58 -6.65 2.70
C THR A 66 7.25 -6.18 1.28
N PHE A 67 6.04 -6.45 0.81
CA PHE A 67 5.60 -6.04 -0.51
C PHE A 67 5.51 -4.50 -0.65
N LEU A 68 4.96 -3.81 0.35
CA LEU A 68 4.92 -2.35 0.40
C LEU A 68 6.33 -1.75 0.40
N HIS A 69 7.27 -2.32 1.16
CA HIS A 69 8.67 -1.88 1.13
C HIS A 69 9.29 -1.95 -0.27
N TYR A 70 8.99 -3.00 -1.05
CA TYR A 70 9.46 -3.08 -2.43
C TYR A 70 8.78 -2.05 -3.34
N GLY A 71 7.45 -1.91 -3.25
CA GLY A 71 6.72 -0.92 -4.04
C GLY A 71 7.24 0.49 -3.78
N LEU A 72 7.45 0.86 -2.51
CA LEU A 72 8.04 2.13 -2.10
C LEU A 72 9.42 2.35 -2.72
N ALA A 73 10.31 1.36 -2.63
CA ALA A 73 11.64 1.46 -3.22
C ALA A 73 11.61 1.66 -4.75
N ASP A 74 10.68 1.00 -5.45
CA ASP A 74 10.51 1.15 -6.91
C ASP A 74 10.01 2.55 -7.30
N HIS A 75 9.37 3.28 -6.38
CA HIS A 75 8.99 4.69 -6.56
C HIS A 75 10.06 5.67 -6.08
N GLY A 76 11.17 5.19 -5.50
CA GLY A 76 12.14 6.06 -4.82
C GLY A 76 11.58 6.69 -3.55
N TRP A 77 10.70 5.99 -2.85
CA TRP A 77 10.11 6.43 -1.58
C TRP A 77 10.62 5.63 -0.40
N LEU A 78 10.59 6.24 0.77
CA LEU A 78 11.03 5.63 2.02
C LEU A 78 9.86 5.53 3.00
N PRO A 79 9.62 4.36 3.61
CA PRO A 79 8.71 4.24 4.73
C PRO A 79 9.35 4.77 6.00
N HIS A 80 8.58 5.54 6.76
CA HIS A 80 8.87 5.92 8.13
C HIS A 80 7.72 5.42 9.02
N LEU A 81 8.06 4.74 10.12
CA LEU A 81 7.09 4.19 11.07
C LEU A 81 7.47 4.68 12.47
N GLU A 82 6.48 5.24 13.16
CA GLU A 82 6.61 5.72 14.53
C GLU A 82 5.50 5.09 15.37
N GLU A 83 5.90 4.41 16.45
CA GLU A 83 4.97 3.90 17.47
C GLU A 83 4.90 4.91 18.61
N HIS A 84 3.70 5.26 19.01
CA HIS A 84 3.40 6.29 20.01
C HIS A 84 3.02 5.64 21.34
N GLU A 85 3.31 6.34 22.44
CA GLU A 85 3.00 5.85 23.80
C GLU A 85 1.50 5.68 24.06
N ASP A 86 0.65 6.39 23.30
CA ASP A 86 -0.80 6.25 23.33
C ASP A 86 -1.32 4.97 22.64
N GLY A 87 -0.41 4.12 22.15
CA GLY A 87 -0.73 2.88 21.48
C GLY A 87 -1.17 3.09 20.03
N THR A 88 -0.74 4.16 19.37
CA THR A 88 -0.95 4.36 17.93
C THR A 88 0.33 4.13 17.12
N VAL A 89 0.19 3.70 15.87
CA VAL A 89 1.26 3.70 14.87
C VAL A 89 0.95 4.79 13.86
N THR A 90 1.93 5.65 13.61
CA THR A 90 1.93 6.55 12.45
C THR A 90 2.90 6.01 11.40
N ALA A 91 2.39 5.78 10.19
CA ALA A 91 3.20 5.52 9.02
C ALA A 91 3.23 6.75 8.12
N THR A 92 4.42 7.12 7.67
CA THR A 92 4.64 8.21 6.72
C THR A 92 5.47 7.68 5.55
N VAL A 93 5.03 7.96 4.34
CA VAL A 93 5.78 7.70 3.12
C VAL A 93 6.50 8.98 2.73
N LEU A 94 7.81 8.92 2.59
CA LEU A 94 8.69 10.05 2.29
C LEU A 94 9.22 9.94 0.87
N ASP A 95 9.39 11.07 0.20
CA ASP A 95 10.15 11.13 -1.05
C ASP A 95 11.65 11.02 -0.75
N ALA A 96 12.31 9.97 -1.26
CA ALA A 96 13.74 9.75 -1.05
C ALA A 96 14.62 10.60 -1.98
N HIS A 97 14.03 11.20 -3.02
CA HIS A 97 14.72 12.06 -3.97
C HIS A 97 14.73 13.53 -3.56
N ALA A 98 13.92 13.91 -2.58
CA ALA A 98 13.90 15.26 -2.07
C ALA A 98 15.13 15.53 -1.18
N ASP A 99 15.80 16.66 -1.41
CA ASP A 99 16.94 17.12 -0.58
C ASP A 99 16.57 17.22 0.91
N VAL A 100 15.28 17.49 1.18
CA VAL A 100 14.67 17.41 2.51
C VAL A 100 13.53 16.40 2.42
N PRO A 101 13.52 15.33 3.27
CA PRO A 101 12.48 14.31 3.23
C PRO A 101 11.08 14.94 3.33
N HIS A 102 10.34 14.86 2.23
CA HIS A 102 8.99 15.42 2.15
C HIS A 102 7.96 14.29 2.31
N PRO A 103 6.95 14.44 3.20
CA PRO A 103 5.89 13.46 3.33
C PRO A 103 4.97 13.46 2.10
N LEU A 104 4.88 12.33 1.42
CA LEU A 104 3.97 12.11 0.30
C LEU A 104 2.60 11.62 0.76
N GLY A 105 2.56 10.84 1.84
CA GLY A 105 1.34 10.33 2.44
C GLY A 105 1.57 9.88 3.87
N SER A 106 0.54 9.97 4.70
CA SER A 106 0.60 9.59 6.12
C SER A 106 -0.71 8.96 6.58
N ALA A 107 -0.62 8.00 7.50
CA ALA A 107 -1.77 7.40 8.16
C ALA A 107 -1.42 6.98 9.59
N THR A 108 -2.35 7.25 10.50
CA THR A 108 -2.26 6.86 11.92
C THR A 108 -3.36 5.87 12.27
N LEU A 109 -3.00 4.78 12.94
CA LEU A 109 -3.90 3.71 13.35
C LEU A 109 -3.60 3.25 14.79
N PRO A 110 -4.61 2.82 15.56
CA PRO A 110 -4.40 2.22 16.87
C PRO A 110 -3.77 0.81 16.78
N HIS A 111 -3.05 0.39 17.83
CA HIS A 111 -2.45 -0.93 18.02
C HIS A 111 -3.47 -2.06 18.32
N ASP A 112 -4.78 -1.81 18.17
CA ASP A 112 -5.87 -2.68 18.62
C ASP A 112 -5.83 -4.13 18.09
N HIS A 113 -4.99 -4.41 17.09
CA HIS A 113 -4.87 -5.71 16.43
C HIS A 113 -3.46 -6.31 16.46
N GLY A 114 -2.56 -5.74 17.25
CA GLY A 114 -1.14 -6.09 17.28
C GLY A 114 -0.28 -5.11 16.49
N ALA A 115 0.94 -4.86 16.98
CA ALA A 115 1.87 -3.86 16.43
C ALA A 115 2.19 -4.12 14.95
N LEU A 116 2.29 -5.39 14.54
CA LEU A 116 2.61 -5.76 13.17
C LEU A 116 1.44 -5.52 12.21
N GLU A 117 0.22 -5.92 12.58
CA GLU A 117 -0.98 -5.63 11.79
C GLU A 117 -1.21 -4.13 11.66
N ALA A 118 -1.14 -3.39 12.77
CA ALA A 118 -1.35 -1.94 12.80
C ALA A 118 -0.30 -1.21 11.94
N SER A 119 1.00 -1.51 12.11
CA SER A 119 2.07 -0.90 11.32
C SER A 119 1.98 -1.23 9.84
N THR A 120 1.61 -2.46 9.50
CA THR A 120 1.41 -2.87 8.09
C THR A 120 0.25 -2.12 7.46
N ALA A 121 -0.86 -2.00 8.18
CA ALA A 121 -2.03 -1.30 7.69
C ALA A 121 -1.82 0.21 7.57
N ALA A 122 -1.18 0.82 8.57
CA ALA A 122 -0.82 2.24 8.53
C ALA A 122 0.07 2.50 7.32
N LEU A 123 1.05 1.63 7.07
CA LEU A 123 1.92 1.73 5.91
C LEU A 123 1.17 1.60 4.58
N ALA A 124 0.25 0.64 4.48
CA ALA A 124 -0.57 0.47 3.27
C ALA A 124 -1.40 1.73 2.98
N LEU A 125 -2.03 2.31 4.01
CA LEU A 125 -2.84 3.51 3.87
C LEU A 125 -2.00 4.74 3.53
N ALA A 126 -0.84 4.92 4.16
CA ALA A 126 0.08 6.01 3.84
C ALA A 126 0.58 5.91 2.39
N TYR A 127 0.85 4.68 1.91
CA TYR A 127 1.24 4.44 0.52
C TYR A 127 0.09 4.77 -0.47
N LEU A 128 -1.14 4.40 -0.14
CA LEU A 128 -2.30 4.79 -0.95
C LEU A 128 -2.49 6.31 -0.99
N ALA A 129 -2.34 6.99 0.14
CA ALA A 129 -2.40 8.45 0.19
C ALA A 129 -1.29 9.11 -0.66
N ALA A 130 -0.07 8.55 -0.61
CA ALA A 130 1.04 9.02 -1.44
C ALA A 130 0.74 8.86 -2.94
N LEU A 131 0.16 7.72 -3.35
CA LEU A 131 -0.24 7.50 -4.74
C LEU A 131 -1.33 8.48 -5.21
N GLU A 132 -2.31 8.78 -4.37
CA GLU A 132 -3.38 9.75 -4.70
C GLU A 132 -2.89 11.20 -4.76
N ALA A 133 -1.87 11.55 -3.97
CA ALA A 133 -1.28 12.88 -3.97
C ALA A 133 -0.44 13.16 -5.21
N GLN A 134 -0.02 12.13 -5.95
CA GLN A 134 0.71 12.32 -7.20
C GLN A 134 -0.23 12.77 -8.32
N PRO A 135 0.17 13.73 -9.17
CA PRO A 135 -0.56 14.02 -10.39
C PRO A 135 -0.63 12.73 -11.23
N PRO A 136 -1.74 12.48 -11.96
CA PRO A 136 -1.84 11.31 -12.82
C PRO A 136 -0.61 11.28 -13.73
N CYS A 137 0.13 10.17 -13.69
CA CYS A 137 1.24 9.96 -14.60
C CYS A 137 0.73 10.24 -16.01
N ALA A 138 1.31 11.24 -16.69
CA ALA A 138 1.06 11.42 -18.10
C ALA A 138 1.35 10.08 -18.79
N PRO A 139 0.50 9.61 -19.71
CA PRO A 139 0.75 8.36 -20.41
C PRO A 139 2.16 8.42 -21.00
N PRO A 140 2.92 7.32 -20.92
CA PRO A 140 4.29 7.33 -21.36
C PRO A 140 4.33 7.75 -22.85
N PRO A 141 5.37 8.50 -23.27
CA PRO A 141 5.39 9.18 -24.58
C PRO A 141 5.23 8.24 -25.79
N HIS A 142 5.39 6.92 -25.60
CA HIS A 142 5.15 5.94 -26.65
C HIS A 142 3.66 5.71 -26.99
N GLU A 143 2.72 6.06 -26.11
CA GLU A 143 1.28 5.93 -26.40
C GLU A 143 0.70 7.14 -27.16
N GLN A 144 1.39 8.28 -27.20
CA GLN A 144 0.93 9.44 -27.97
C GLN A 144 1.14 9.30 -29.49
N VAL A 145 1.91 8.29 -29.92
CA VAL A 145 2.19 8.05 -31.35
C VAL A 145 1.11 7.16 -32.01
N ALA A 146 0.25 6.50 -31.24
CA ALA A 146 -0.72 5.53 -31.77
C ALA A 146 -2.09 6.12 -32.18
N ARG A 147 -2.27 7.45 -32.08
CA ARG A 147 -3.49 8.14 -32.53
C ARG A 147 -3.13 9.32 -33.43
N SER A 148 -2.49 9.01 -34.55
CA SER A 148 -2.43 9.89 -35.73
C SER A 148 -3.53 9.48 -36.70
#